data_AF-A0A6B3F9R4-F1
#
_entry.id   AF-A0A6B3F9R4-F1
#
_cell.length_a   1.000
_cell.length_b   1.000
_cell.length_c   1.000
_cell.angle_alpha   90.00
_cell.angle_beta   90.00
_cell.angle_gamma   90.00
#
_symmetry.space_group_name_H-M   'P 1'
#
loop_
_entity.id
_entity.type
_entity.pdbx_description
1 polymer ?
#
loop_
_entity_poly.entity_id
_entity_poly.type
_entity_poly.pdbx_seq_one_letter_code
_entity_poly.pdbx_strand_id
1 'polypeptide(L)'
;WERGRWSVERVASRVLNSNEVAEDVRITRLLAKEHREVVAYVNQVIGSSVVEMSTAEGTYKDVPMVDLINHVQAETVRGALAGGEYADLPVLSQASPFSRTARFPAGEVTIKDAAGLYTFENTLEARLITGAQLREYLEYSAKFFVRTAVG
;
A
#
# COMPACT_ATOMS: atom_id res chain seq x y z
N TRP A 1 51.23 -12.19 9.63
CA TRP A 1 52.26 -11.13 9.60
C TRP A 1 53.33 -11.56 8.62
N GLU A 2 53.25 -11.11 7.37
CA GLU A 2 54.29 -11.31 6.36
C GLU A 2 54.82 -9.93 5.96
N ARG A 3 56.15 -9.75 6.01
CA ARG A 3 56.85 -8.52 5.60
C ARG A 3 56.41 -7.23 6.31
N GLY A 4 56.17 -7.28 7.62
CA GLY A 4 55.89 -6.07 8.40
C GLY A 4 54.45 -5.56 8.29
N ARG A 5 53.53 -6.36 7.73
CA ARG A 5 52.13 -5.98 7.54
C ARG A 5 51.19 -7.03 8.11
N TRP A 6 50.10 -6.56 8.71
CA TRP A 6 48.96 -7.38 9.08
C TRP A 6 48.15 -7.72 7.84
N SER A 7 47.80 -9.00 7.69
CA SER A 7 46.85 -9.48 6.70
C SER A 7 45.67 -10.09 7.46
N VAL A 8 44.46 -9.77 7.00
CA VAL A 8 43.26 -10.41 7.54
C VAL A 8 43.24 -11.85 7.06
N GLU A 9 43.32 -12.79 8.01
CA GLU A 9 43.36 -14.23 7.73
C GLU A 9 41.98 -14.77 7.32
N ARG A 10 40.93 -14.27 7.96
CA ARG A 10 39.55 -14.65 7.67
C ARG A 10 38.58 -13.56 8.11
N VAL A 11 37.58 -13.32 7.27
CA VAL A 11 36.36 -12.60 7.65
C VAL A 11 35.20 -13.56 7.55
N ALA A 12 34.31 -13.53 8.54
CA ALA A 12 33.04 -14.23 8.48
C ALA A 12 31.92 -13.29 8.94
N SER A 13 30.76 -13.44 8.32
CA SER A 13 29.51 -12.81 8.74
C SER A 13 28.43 -13.87 8.89
N ARG A 14 27.46 -13.60 9.74
CA ARG A 14 26.26 -14.41 9.90
C ARG A 14 25.06 -13.49 10.04
N VAL A 15 24.00 -13.80 9.30
CA VAL A 15 22.68 -13.20 9.51
C VAL A 15 22.00 -13.99 10.63
N LEU A 16 21.53 -13.29 11.66
CA LEU A 16 20.77 -13.88 12.76
C LEU A 16 19.28 -13.72 12.49
N ASN A 17 18.50 -14.77 12.73
CA ASN A 17 17.04 -14.73 12.61
C ASN A 17 16.43 -14.20 13.92
N SER A 18 15.92 -12.98 13.92
CA SER A 18 15.31 -12.38 15.11
C SER A 18 13.98 -13.02 15.50
N ASN A 19 13.31 -13.74 14.59
CA ASN A 19 12.00 -14.34 14.87
C ASN A 19 12.06 -15.54 15.84
N GLU A 20 13.25 -16.12 16.06
CA GLU A 20 13.44 -17.30 16.91
C GLU A 20 13.88 -16.94 18.34
N VAL A 21 14.03 -15.66 18.65
CA VAL A 21 14.55 -15.19 19.94
C VAL A 21 13.48 -14.33 20.62
N ALA A 22 13.33 -14.50 21.94
CA ALA A 22 12.43 -13.68 22.73
C ALA A 22 12.85 -12.21 22.74
N GLU A 23 11.86 -11.31 22.78
CA GLU A 23 12.08 -9.87 22.90
C GLU A 23 12.79 -9.51 24.22
N ASP A 24 13.68 -8.51 24.21
CA ASP A 24 14.28 -7.99 25.44
C ASP A 24 13.22 -7.25 26.26
N VAL A 25 12.90 -7.80 27.44
CA VAL A 25 11.88 -7.29 28.37
C VAL A 25 12.13 -5.84 28.78
N ARG A 26 13.39 -5.38 28.83
CA ARG A 26 13.71 -3.98 29.15
C ARG A 26 13.26 -3.07 28.02
N ILE A 27 13.49 -3.46 26.77
CA ILE A 27 13.11 -2.66 25.59
C ILE A 27 11.59 -2.61 25.45
N THR A 28 10.91 -3.75 25.55
CA THR A 28 9.44 -3.80 25.43
C THR A 28 8.76 -3.01 26.53
N ARG A 29 9.30 -3.01 27.76
CA ARG A 29 8.79 -2.19 28.86
C ARG A 29 8.94 -0.69 28.60
N LEU A 30 10.05 -0.26 27.97
CA LEU A 30 10.26 1.16 27.65
C LEU A 30 9.23 1.69 26.64
N LEU A 31 8.70 0.83 25.76
CA LEU A 31 7.75 1.20 24.70
C LEU A 31 6.30 0.82 25.02
N ALA A 32 6.03 0.26 26.20
CA ALA A 32 4.73 -0.33 26.52
C ALA A 32 3.59 0.70 26.60
N LYS A 33 3.89 1.96 26.88
CA LYS A 33 2.90 3.03 26.88
C LYS A 33 2.54 3.41 25.43
N GLU A 34 3.54 3.75 24.63
CA GLU A 34 3.43 4.16 23.24
C GLU A 34 2.78 3.05 22.41
N HIS A 35 3.15 1.78 22.63
CA HIS A 35 2.52 0.64 21.98
C HIS A 35 1.02 0.57 22.27
N ARG A 36 0.59 0.76 23.54
CA ARG A 36 -0.84 0.77 23.89
C ARG A 36 -1.58 1.94 23.26
N GLU A 37 -0.96 3.10 23.19
CA GLU A 37 -1.53 4.28 22.53
C GLU A 37 -1.72 4.04 21.03
N VAL A 38 -0.71 3.48 20.35
CA VAL A 38 -0.80 3.12 18.92
C VAL A 38 -1.86 2.05 18.70
N VAL A 39 -1.90 0.99 19.51
CA VAL A 39 -2.92 -0.07 19.42
C VAL A 39 -4.32 0.50 19.61
N ALA A 40 -4.51 1.41 20.56
CA ALA A 40 -5.79 2.08 20.75
C ALA A 40 -6.17 2.94 19.54
N TYR A 41 -5.22 3.72 19.02
CA TYR A 41 -5.41 4.57 17.85
C TYR A 41 -5.79 3.75 16.60
N VAL A 42 -5.00 2.74 16.23
CA VAL A 42 -5.27 1.99 14.99
C VAL A 42 -6.56 1.18 15.02
N ASN A 43 -7.08 0.86 16.21
CA ASN A 43 -8.37 0.18 16.36
C ASN A 43 -9.57 1.13 16.44
N GLN A 44 -9.38 2.45 16.29
CA GLN A 44 -10.50 3.39 16.18
C GLN A 44 -11.33 3.10 14.93
N VAL A 45 -12.66 3.05 15.10
CA VAL A 45 -13.62 2.86 14.04
C VAL A 45 -13.76 4.15 13.23
N ILE A 46 -13.59 4.05 11.91
CA ILE A 46 -13.71 5.17 10.97
C ILE A 46 -14.97 5.07 10.10
N GLY A 47 -15.66 3.93 10.14
CA GLY A 47 -16.88 3.72 9.39
C GLY A 47 -17.39 2.28 9.53
N SER A 48 -18.30 1.90 8.64
CA SER A 48 -18.83 0.54 8.59
C SER A 48 -19.11 0.11 7.16
N SER A 49 -18.99 -1.19 6.89
CA SER A 49 -19.37 -1.81 5.63
C SER A 49 -20.52 -2.80 5.82
N VAL A 50 -21.48 -2.80 4.91
CA VAL A 50 -22.59 -3.78 4.91
C VAL A 50 -22.15 -5.17 4.44
N VAL A 51 -21.03 -5.25 3.72
CA VAL A 51 -20.46 -6.48 3.18
C VAL A 51 -18.98 -6.54 3.47
N GLU A 52 -18.42 -7.75 3.48
CA GLU A 52 -16.97 -7.92 3.48
C GLU A 52 -16.41 -7.52 2.10
N MET A 53 -15.27 -6.82 2.10
CA MET A 53 -14.51 -6.49 0.90
C MET A 53 -13.08 -7.01 1.03
N SER A 54 -12.53 -7.63 -0.02
CA SER A 54 -11.19 -8.20 -0.04
C SER A 54 -10.45 -7.83 -1.31
N THR A 55 -9.14 -7.65 -1.21
CA THR A 55 -8.25 -7.39 -2.37
C THR A 55 -7.57 -8.65 -2.90
N ALA A 56 -7.86 -9.84 -2.37
CA ALA A 56 -7.14 -11.07 -2.69
C ALA A 56 -7.10 -11.40 -4.19
N GLU A 57 -8.16 -11.07 -4.91
CA GLU A 57 -8.31 -11.28 -6.36
C GLU A 57 -8.13 -10.01 -7.19
N GLY A 58 -7.89 -8.86 -6.55
CA GLY A 58 -7.93 -7.53 -7.19
C GLY A 58 -6.92 -7.34 -8.33
N THR A 59 -5.88 -8.18 -8.41
CA THR A 59 -4.90 -8.14 -9.50
C THR A 59 -5.42 -8.70 -10.81
N TYR A 60 -6.52 -9.47 -10.81
CA TYR A 60 -7.05 -10.12 -12.01
C TYR A 60 -8.58 -10.17 -12.09
N LYS A 61 -9.27 -9.66 -11.08
CA LYS A 61 -10.72 -9.44 -11.08
C LYS A 61 -11.02 -8.04 -10.60
N ASP A 62 -12.13 -7.53 -11.10
CA ASP A 62 -12.79 -6.37 -10.52
C ASP A 62 -13.28 -6.70 -9.10
N VAL A 63 -12.97 -5.84 -8.14
CA VAL A 63 -13.31 -6.04 -6.73
C VAL A 63 -13.76 -4.72 -6.09
N PRO A 64 -14.80 -4.73 -5.23
CA PRO A 64 -15.37 -3.51 -4.64
C PRO A 64 -14.37 -2.62 -3.89
N MET A 65 -13.30 -3.22 -3.36
CA MET A 65 -12.28 -2.47 -2.63
C MET A 65 -11.49 -1.52 -3.55
N VAL A 66 -11.19 -1.94 -4.78
CA VAL A 66 -10.47 -1.09 -5.75
C VAL A 66 -11.40 0.01 -6.27
N ASP A 67 -12.68 -0.29 -6.44
CA ASP A 67 -13.70 0.70 -6.78
C ASP A 67 -13.85 1.77 -5.71
N LEU A 68 -13.86 1.38 -4.43
CA LEU A 68 -13.91 2.33 -3.31
C LEU A 68 -12.72 3.30 -3.35
N ILE A 69 -11.51 2.78 -3.57
CA ILE A 69 -10.30 3.61 -3.71
C ILE A 69 -10.47 4.58 -4.88
N ASN A 70 -10.85 4.07 -6.05
CA ASN A 70 -11.03 4.89 -7.24
C ASN A 70 -12.10 5.98 -7.05
N HIS A 71 -13.18 5.65 -6.35
CA HIS A 71 -14.26 6.59 -6.04
C HIS A 71 -13.76 7.73 -5.16
N VAL A 72 -13.12 7.41 -4.02
CA VAL A 72 -12.60 8.41 -3.08
C VAL A 72 -11.54 9.29 -3.74
N GLN A 73 -10.61 8.70 -4.51
CA GLN A 73 -9.60 9.44 -5.25
C GLN A 73 -10.22 10.41 -6.26
N ALA A 74 -11.17 9.92 -7.07
CA ALA A 74 -11.83 10.75 -8.07
C ALA A 74 -12.66 11.89 -7.45
N GLU A 75 -13.42 11.61 -6.39
CA GLU A 75 -14.19 12.65 -5.69
C GLU A 75 -13.29 13.71 -5.06
N THR A 76 -12.21 13.28 -4.39
CA THR A 76 -11.24 14.20 -3.77
C THR A 76 -10.63 15.13 -4.82
N VAL A 77 -10.21 14.59 -5.97
CA VAL A 77 -9.64 15.39 -7.07
C VAL A 77 -10.69 16.31 -7.69
N ARG A 78 -11.91 15.83 -7.97
CA ARG A 78 -12.98 16.70 -8.49
C ARG A 78 -13.29 17.87 -7.57
N GLY A 79 -13.33 17.63 -6.25
CA GLY A 79 -13.51 18.68 -5.25
C GLY A 79 -12.38 19.71 -5.30
N ALA A 80 -11.13 19.27 -5.44
CA ALA A 80 -9.96 20.15 -5.54
C ALA A 80 -9.92 20.97 -6.85
N LEU A 81 -10.48 20.44 -7.95
CA LEU A 81 -10.52 21.12 -9.25
C LEU A 81 -11.72 22.07 -9.41
N ALA A 82 -12.72 21.98 -8.54
CA ALA A 82 -13.97 22.74 -8.66
C ALA A 82 -13.72 24.25 -8.72
N GLY A 83 -14.31 24.91 -9.73
CA GLY A 83 -14.17 26.36 -9.95
C GLY A 83 -12.81 26.80 -10.51
N GLY A 84 -11.90 25.87 -10.79
CA GLY A 84 -10.60 26.13 -11.41
C GLY A 84 -10.59 25.92 -12.93
N GLU A 85 -9.42 26.10 -13.54
CA GLU A 85 -9.19 25.95 -14.99
C GLU A 85 -9.57 24.55 -15.51
N TYR A 86 -9.41 23.51 -14.69
CA TYR A 86 -9.63 22.11 -15.07
C TYR A 86 -10.97 21.54 -14.57
N ALA A 87 -11.88 22.38 -14.06
CA ALA A 87 -13.13 21.93 -13.44
C ALA A 87 -14.02 21.07 -14.36
N ASP A 88 -14.00 21.37 -15.66
CA ASP A 88 -14.84 20.68 -16.66
C ASP A 88 -14.19 19.43 -17.26
N LEU A 89 -12.94 19.11 -16.88
CA LEU A 89 -12.25 17.93 -17.39
C LEU A 89 -12.72 16.65 -16.69
N PRO A 90 -12.85 15.52 -17.44
CA PRO A 90 -13.16 14.24 -16.83
C PRO A 90 -12.01 13.79 -15.91
N VAL A 91 -12.36 13.43 -14.68
CA VAL A 91 -11.41 12.83 -13.72
C VAL A 91 -11.50 11.32 -13.79
N LEU A 92 -10.38 10.70 -14.17
CA LEU A 92 -10.17 9.25 -14.13
C LEU A 92 -9.26 8.90 -12.97
N SER A 93 -9.66 7.91 -12.19
CA SER A 93 -8.84 7.39 -11.11
C SER A 93 -8.08 6.15 -11.55
N GLN A 94 -6.86 6.00 -11.04
CA GLN A 94 -6.01 4.84 -11.26
C GLN A 94 -5.56 4.32 -9.91
N ALA A 95 -5.98 3.10 -9.59
CA ALA A 95 -5.54 2.39 -8.40
C ALA A 95 -4.94 1.04 -8.80
N SER A 96 -3.90 0.64 -8.06
CA SER A 96 -3.33 -0.71 -8.14
C SER A 96 -3.64 -1.45 -6.83
N PRO A 97 -3.96 -2.75 -6.89
CA PRO A 97 -4.20 -3.57 -5.70
C PRO A 97 -2.86 -3.91 -5.02
N PHE A 98 -2.35 -3.00 -4.18
CA PHE A 98 -1.03 -3.11 -3.53
C PHE A 98 -0.92 -4.28 -2.56
N SER A 99 -1.97 -4.52 -1.80
CA SER A 99 -2.05 -5.62 -0.84
C SER A 99 -2.94 -6.73 -1.40
N ARG A 100 -2.52 -7.98 -1.24
CA ARG A 100 -3.33 -9.16 -1.55
C ARG A 100 -4.05 -9.74 -0.33
N THR A 101 -3.89 -9.11 0.83
CA THR A 101 -4.42 -9.58 2.10
C THR A 101 -5.29 -8.53 2.80
N ALA A 102 -5.45 -7.34 2.21
CA ALA A 102 -6.30 -6.31 2.75
C ALA A 102 -7.76 -6.76 2.71
N ARG A 103 -8.46 -6.49 3.82
CA ARG A 103 -9.84 -6.91 4.03
C ARG A 103 -10.54 -5.87 4.89
N PHE A 104 -11.71 -5.43 4.44
CA PHE A 104 -12.66 -4.71 5.28
C PHE A 104 -13.74 -5.71 5.70
N PRO A 105 -13.97 -5.90 7.00
CA PRO A 105 -15.02 -6.79 7.45
C PRO A 105 -16.40 -6.22 7.10
N ALA A 106 -17.41 -7.09 7.07
CA ALA A 106 -18.77 -6.63 7.28
C ALA A 106 -18.89 -6.13 8.74
N GLY A 107 -19.45 -4.95 8.95
CA GLY A 107 -19.48 -4.26 10.23
C GLY A 107 -18.47 -3.12 10.31
N GLU A 108 -17.88 -2.92 11.48
CA GLU A 108 -16.98 -1.81 11.76
C GLU A 108 -15.68 -1.89 10.97
N VAL A 109 -15.27 -0.77 10.38
CA VAL A 109 -13.99 -0.60 9.68
C VAL A 109 -13.12 0.32 10.51
N THR A 110 -11.90 -0.11 10.80
CA THR A 110 -10.94 0.62 11.64
C THR A 110 -9.84 1.30 10.83
N ILE A 111 -9.07 2.19 11.47
CA ILE A 111 -7.85 2.78 10.87
C ILE A 111 -6.88 1.69 10.40
N LYS A 112 -6.73 0.62 11.18
CA LYS A 112 -5.88 -0.54 10.84
C LYS A 112 -6.33 -1.21 9.54
N ASP A 113 -7.64 -1.36 9.34
CA ASP A 113 -8.16 -1.98 8.12
C ASP A 113 -7.82 -1.12 6.90
N ALA A 114 -8.03 0.19 6.99
CA ALA A 114 -7.66 1.15 5.93
C ALA A 114 -6.15 1.17 5.65
N ALA A 115 -5.31 1.16 6.70
CA ALA A 115 -3.86 1.08 6.56
C ALA A 115 -3.38 -0.23 5.90
N GLY A 116 -4.18 -1.30 5.98
CA GLY A 116 -3.93 -2.55 5.28
C GLY A 116 -3.98 -2.43 3.75
N LEU A 117 -4.70 -1.43 3.21
CA LEU A 117 -4.77 -1.15 1.78
C LEU A 117 -3.52 -0.42 1.28
N TYR A 118 -3.08 0.57 2.04
CA TYR A 118 -1.92 1.41 1.73
C TYR A 118 -0.99 1.46 2.94
N THR A 119 -0.04 0.54 2.99
CA THR A 119 0.93 0.42 4.09
C THR A 119 1.96 1.54 4.10
N PHE A 120 2.08 2.28 3.00
CA PHE A 120 2.99 3.42 2.86
C PHE A 120 2.18 4.71 2.76
N GLU A 121 2.73 5.78 3.31
CA GLU A 121 2.22 7.13 3.08
C GLU A 121 2.39 7.48 1.60
N ASN A 122 1.29 7.49 0.87
CA ASN A 122 1.26 7.85 -0.54
C ASN A 122 0.62 9.23 -0.70
N THR A 123 1.19 10.04 -1.59
CA THR A 123 0.59 11.32 -1.98
C THR A 123 -0.36 11.08 -3.16
N LEU A 124 -1.61 11.52 -3.04
CA LEU A 124 -2.54 11.55 -4.17
C LEU A 124 -2.18 12.71 -5.09
N GLU A 125 -1.96 12.42 -6.37
CA GLU A 125 -1.61 13.42 -7.38
C GLU A 125 -2.51 13.28 -8.61
N ALA A 126 -2.92 14.42 -9.17
CA ALA A 126 -3.65 14.50 -10.44
C ALA A 126 -2.73 15.05 -11.55
N ARG A 127 -2.80 14.44 -12.74
CA ARG A 127 -2.01 14.86 -13.91
C ARG A 127 -2.92 15.07 -15.11
N LEU A 128 -2.70 16.17 -15.83
CA LEU A 128 -3.34 16.40 -17.12
C LEU A 128 -2.69 15.49 -18.16
N ILE A 129 -3.51 14.68 -18.84
CA ILE A 129 -3.06 13.78 -19.90
C ILE A 129 -3.97 13.90 -21.11
N THR A 130 -3.44 13.58 -22.28
CA THR A 130 -4.22 13.47 -23.51
C THR A 130 -4.87 12.09 -23.62
N GLY A 131 -5.91 11.97 -24.46
CA GLY A 131 -6.52 10.67 -24.76
C GLY A 131 -5.54 9.65 -25.38
N ALA A 132 -4.53 10.12 -26.13
CA ALA A 132 -3.49 9.26 -26.67
C ALA A 132 -2.61 8.66 -25.56
N GLN A 133 -2.20 9.48 -24.58
CA GLN A 133 -1.44 9.02 -23.42
C GLN A 133 -2.25 8.06 -22.54
N LEU A 134 -3.55 8.33 -22.35
CA LEU A 134 -4.44 7.42 -21.64
C LEU A 134 -4.51 6.06 -22.33
N ARG A 135 -4.67 6.04 -23.66
CA ARG A 135 -4.67 4.79 -24.43
C ARG A 135 -3.35 4.04 -24.27
N GLU A 136 -2.20 4.70 -24.43
CA GLU A 136 -0.88 4.08 -24.24
C GLU A 136 -0.72 3.49 -22.84
N TYR A 137 -1.19 4.19 -21.81
CA TYR A 137 -1.16 3.71 -20.44
C TYR A 137 -2.00 2.43 -20.24
N LEU A 138 -3.19 2.36 -20.84
CA LEU A 138 -4.03 1.17 -20.79
C LEU A 138 -3.39 -0.03 -21.52
N GLU A 139 -2.81 0.20 -22.70
CA GLU A 139 -2.05 -0.82 -23.45
C GLU A 139 -0.82 -1.30 -22.66
N TYR A 140 -0.12 -0.39 -21.98
CA TYR A 140 1.00 -0.75 -21.10
C TYR A 140 0.52 -1.60 -19.93
N SER A 141 -0.57 -1.22 -19.27
CA SER A 141 -1.15 -1.93 -18.12
C SER A 141 -1.60 -3.34 -18.50
N ALA A 142 -2.17 -3.51 -19.70
CA ALA A 142 -2.60 -4.82 -20.20
C ALA A 142 -1.45 -5.83 -20.32
N LYS A 143 -0.19 -5.39 -20.47
CA LYS A 143 1.00 -6.27 -20.48
C LYS A 143 1.14 -7.08 -19.21
N PHE A 144 0.59 -6.63 -18.09
CA PHE A 144 0.58 -7.38 -16.83
C PHE A 144 -0.07 -8.77 -16.98
N PHE A 145 -1.06 -8.91 -17.87
CA PHE A 145 -1.79 -10.16 -18.08
C PHE A 145 -1.19 -11.03 -19.19
N VAL A 146 -0.22 -10.52 -19.94
CA VAL A 146 0.43 -11.24 -21.03
C VAL A 146 1.29 -12.35 -20.43
N ARG A 147 0.79 -13.58 -20.50
CA ARG A 147 1.44 -14.82 -20.03
C ARG A 147 2.15 -15.58 -21.16
N THR A 148 2.47 -14.94 -22.28
CA THR A 148 3.15 -15.63 -23.39
C THR A 148 4.54 -16.11 -22.96
N ALA A 149 4.81 -17.39 -23.13
CA ALA A 149 6.16 -17.93 -23.04
C ALA A 149 7.04 -17.32 -24.16
N VAL A 150 8.37 -17.34 -23.96
CA VAL A 150 9.31 -16.96 -25.02
C VAL A 150 9.22 -18.02 -26.13
N GLY A 151 8.63 -17.70 -27.27
CA GLY A 151 8.61 -18.56 -28.46
C GLY A 151 7.27 -18.59 -29.19
#